data_AF-A0A1Y5CWT6-F1
#
_entry.id   AF-A0A1Y5CWT6-F1
#
_cell.length_a   1.000
_cell.length_b   1.000
_cell.length_c   1.000
_cell.angle_alpha   90.00
_cell.angle_beta   90.00
_cell.angle_gamma   90.00
#
_symmetry.space_group_name_H-M   'P 1'
#
loop_
_entity.id
_entity.type
_entity.pdbx_description
1 polymer ?
#
loop_
_entity_poly.entity_id
_entity_poly.type
_entity_poly.pdbx_seq_one_letter_code
_entity_poly.pdbx_strand_id
1 'polypeptide(L)'
;MSKIESGELIVKSVPFDLHGFLMRIDDILKAQNMSKNRTITLLIDPSVPHFINSDELRIQQFLMALCECIHELYAMKNIRLTVKAHSHQLNTATLLFIFTGHIDEQAKAEAPFVDYISKDISQYSTQMAMVKEVCQLMKGDVSLGVTNSGEKILTAAIKIIKTTNEQQLTYQADVFDS
;
A
#
# COMPACT_ATOMS: atom_id res chain seq x y z
N MET A 1 -21.91 16.87 26.97
CA MET A 1 -21.67 17.42 25.62
C MET A 1 -20.18 17.56 25.41
N SER A 2 -19.65 17.14 24.25
CA SER A 2 -18.64 17.87 23.46
C SER A 2 -17.75 16.96 22.62
N LYS A 3 -17.66 17.33 21.34
CA LYS A 3 -16.75 16.87 20.27
C LYS A 3 -17.13 15.58 19.52
N ILE A 4 -18.41 15.47 19.17
CA ILE A 4 -18.81 14.85 17.90
C ILE A 4 -19.24 16.05 17.05
N GLU A 5 -18.41 16.47 16.08
CA GLU A 5 -18.67 17.46 15.00
C GLU A 5 -17.42 18.28 14.63
N SER A 6 -16.40 17.56 14.18
CA SER A 6 -15.60 17.96 13.01
C SER A 6 -15.18 16.65 12.36
N GLY A 7 -15.81 16.30 11.25
CA GLY A 7 -15.62 15.03 10.54
C GLY A 7 -14.25 14.89 9.85
N GLU A 8 -13.18 15.44 10.42
CA GLU A 8 -11.82 15.15 9.98
C GLU A 8 -11.42 13.78 10.53
N LEU A 9 -11.35 12.79 9.64
CA LEU A 9 -10.62 11.55 9.90
C LEU A 9 -9.14 11.91 10.13
N ILE A 10 -8.75 12.17 11.37
CA ILE A 10 -7.37 12.56 11.69
C ILE A 10 -6.46 11.35 11.44
N VAL A 11 -5.56 11.46 10.46
CA VAL A 11 -4.48 10.51 10.23
C VAL A 11 -3.48 10.62 11.38
N LYS A 12 -3.22 9.49 12.04
CA LYS A 12 -2.20 9.45 13.09
C LYS A 12 -0.81 9.63 12.49
N SER A 13 0.08 10.25 13.24
CA SER A 13 1.49 10.38 12.90
C SER A 13 2.32 9.90 14.07
N VAL A 14 2.33 8.57 14.26
CA VAL A 14 3.04 7.91 15.37
C VAL A 14 4.16 7.03 14.82
N PRO A 15 5.29 6.92 15.53
CA PRO A 15 6.39 6.03 15.13
C PRO A 15 5.93 4.57 15.19
N PHE A 16 6.31 3.78 14.19
CA PHE A 16 6.20 2.32 14.24
C PHE A 16 7.25 1.66 13.34
N ASP A 17 7.53 0.38 13.61
CA ASP A 17 8.40 -0.46 12.78
C ASP A 17 7.69 -0.84 11.47
N LEU A 18 8.06 -0.15 10.40
CA LEU A 18 7.51 -0.37 9.07
C LEU A 18 7.94 -1.72 8.49
N HIS A 19 9.18 -2.15 8.74
CA HIS A 19 9.66 -3.42 8.17
C HIS A 19 8.97 -4.60 8.85
N GLY A 20 8.90 -4.59 10.19
CA GLY A 20 8.14 -5.59 10.93
C GLY A 20 6.65 -5.60 10.55
N PHE A 21 6.06 -4.43 10.35
CA PHE A 21 4.69 -4.31 9.82
C PHE A 21 4.55 -4.96 8.44
N LEU A 22 5.41 -4.63 7.47
CA LEU A 22 5.35 -5.18 6.11
C LEU A 22 5.53 -6.70 6.10
N MET A 23 6.39 -7.25 6.97
CA MET A 23 6.53 -8.70 7.12
C MET A 23 5.26 -9.36 7.66
N ARG A 24 4.59 -8.75 8.66
CA ARG A 24 3.28 -9.24 9.13
C ARG A 24 2.23 -9.21 8.02
N ILE A 25 2.24 -8.15 7.19
CA ILE A 25 1.35 -8.05 6.03
C ILE A 25 1.64 -9.18 5.04
N ASP A 26 2.91 -9.46 4.71
CA ASP A 26 3.31 -10.55 3.81
C ASP A 26 2.77 -11.91 4.28
N ASP A 27 2.87 -12.21 5.58
CA ASP A 27 2.34 -13.45 6.15
C ASP A 27 0.81 -13.54 6.03
N ILE A 28 0.10 -12.45 6.30
CA ILE A 28 -1.36 -12.37 6.12
C ILE A 28 -1.74 -12.59 4.65
N LEU A 29 -1.04 -11.92 3.73
CA LEU A 29 -1.30 -12.03 2.29
C LEU A 29 -1.07 -13.45 1.77
N LYS A 30 0.01 -14.12 2.21
CA LYS A 30 0.25 -15.53 1.88
C LYS A 30 -0.90 -16.40 2.36
N ALA A 31 -1.27 -16.29 3.64
CA ALA A 31 -2.33 -17.10 4.23
C ALA A 31 -3.69 -16.92 3.52
N GLN A 32 -4.07 -15.68 3.19
CA GLN A 32 -5.33 -15.36 2.49
C GLN A 32 -5.37 -15.90 1.06
N ASN A 33 -4.24 -15.92 0.36
CA ASN A 33 -4.19 -16.29 -1.06
C ASN A 33 -3.93 -17.78 -1.30
N MET A 34 -3.43 -18.52 -0.30
CA MET A 34 -3.19 -19.97 -0.39
C MET A 34 -4.45 -20.75 -0.81
N SER A 35 -5.60 -20.46 -0.20
CA SER A 35 -6.86 -21.17 -0.50
C SER A 35 -7.42 -20.86 -1.89
N LYS A 36 -7.07 -19.69 -2.47
CA LYS A 36 -7.54 -19.21 -3.77
C LYS A 36 -6.59 -19.57 -4.93
N ASN A 37 -5.49 -20.29 -4.67
CA ASN A 37 -4.41 -20.55 -5.64
C ASN A 37 -3.91 -19.26 -6.33
N ARG A 38 -3.73 -18.22 -5.52
CA ARG A 38 -3.22 -16.89 -5.90
C ARG A 38 -1.94 -16.63 -5.10
N THR A 39 -1.09 -15.74 -5.57
CA THR A 39 0.13 -15.34 -4.85
C THR A 39 0.37 -13.84 -4.95
N ILE A 40 0.77 -13.24 -3.83
CA ILE A 40 1.34 -11.90 -3.78
C ILE A 40 2.72 -12.03 -3.15
N THR A 41 3.76 -11.70 -3.91
CA THR A 41 5.15 -11.70 -3.41
C THR A 41 5.56 -10.30 -3.02
N LEU A 42 5.91 -10.09 -1.75
CA LEU A 42 6.43 -8.82 -1.26
C LEU A 42 7.94 -8.67 -1.55
N LEU A 43 8.33 -7.50 -2.05
CA LEU A 43 9.71 -7.03 -2.11
C LEU A 43 9.82 -5.65 -1.45
N ILE A 44 10.76 -5.49 -0.53
CA ILE A 44 11.05 -4.20 0.13
C ILE A 44 12.36 -3.67 -0.45
N ASP A 45 12.31 -2.51 -1.08
CA ASP A 45 13.49 -1.86 -1.64
C ASP A 45 14.39 -1.27 -0.53
N PRO A 46 15.73 -1.30 -0.67
CA PRO A 46 16.64 -0.74 0.34
C PRO A 46 16.42 0.74 0.69
N SER A 47 15.73 1.50 -0.17
CA SER A 47 15.32 2.87 0.11
C SER A 47 14.32 3.01 1.26
N VAL A 48 13.57 1.95 1.58
CA VAL A 48 12.48 1.99 2.55
C VAL A 48 13.02 2.10 3.98
N PRO A 49 12.72 3.18 4.72
CA PRO A 49 13.17 3.34 6.10
C PRO A 49 12.55 2.27 7.01
N HIS A 50 13.31 1.85 8.03
CA HIS A 50 12.84 0.84 8.98
C HIS A 50 11.71 1.37 9.87
N PHE A 51 11.77 2.64 10.24
CA PHE A 51 10.76 3.33 11.05
C PHE A 51 10.20 4.54 10.32
N ILE A 52 8.88 4.72 10.41
CA ILE A 52 8.18 5.91 9.92
C ILE A 52 7.20 6.43 10.97
N ASN A 53 6.89 7.71 10.89
CA ASN A 53 5.76 8.29 11.58
C ASN A 53 4.57 8.32 10.60
N SER A 54 3.56 7.50 10.85
CA SER A 54 2.35 7.42 10.04
C SER A 54 1.21 6.74 10.80
N ASP A 55 0.20 6.28 10.07
CA ASP A 55 -0.97 5.57 10.60
C ASP A 55 -0.95 4.12 10.11
N GLU A 56 -0.37 3.23 10.93
CA GLU A 56 -0.23 1.79 10.63
C GLU A 56 -1.58 1.16 10.25
N LEU A 57 -2.67 1.52 10.94
CA LEU A 57 -3.99 0.96 10.70
C LEU A 57 -4.53 1.36 9.32
N ARG A 58 -4.31 2.60 8.90
CA ARG A 58 -4.72 3.08 7.56
C ARG A 58 -3.92 2.39 6.47
N ILE A 59 -2.61 2.22 6.67
CA ILE A 59 -1.74 1.50 5.74
C ILE A 59 -2.21 0.04 5.60
N GLN A 60 -2.48 -0.64 6.72
CA GLN A 60 -3.03 -1.98 6.70
C GLN A 60 -4.37 -2.06 5.96
N GLN A 61 -5.28 -1.14 6.26
CA GLN A 61 -6.61 -1.08 5.66
C GLN A 61 -6.55 -1.02 4.13
N PHE A 62 -5.75 -0.12 3.55
CA PHE A 62 -5.68 -0.04 2.08
C PHE A 62 -4.94 -1.23 1.48
N LEU A 63 -3.88 -1.76 2.14
CA LEU A 63 -3.17 -2.93 1.63
C LEU A 63 -4.08 -4.16 1.57
N MET A 64 -4.89 -4.39 2.61
CA MET A 64 -5.86 -5.48 2.63
C MET A 64 -6.95 -5.28 1.56
N ALA A 65 -7.53 -4.08 1.47
CA ALA A 65 -8.56 -3.78 0.48
C ALA A 65 -8.05 -3.99 -0.96
N LEU A 66 -6.82 -3.54 -1.23
CA LEU A 66 -6.22 -3.69 -2.55
C LEU A 66 -5.94 -5.16 -2.87
N CYS A 67 -5.45 -5.94 -1.91
CA CYS A 67 -5.17 -7.36 -2.12
C CYS A 67 -6.44 -8.19 -2.41
N GLU A 68 -7.60 -7.79 -1.89
CA GLU A 68 -8.87 -8.44 -2.21
C GLU A 68 -9.29 -8.28 -3.68
N CYS A 69 -8.93 -7.17 -4.33
CA CYS A 69 -9.42 -6.86 -5.68
C CYS A 69 -8.35 -6.91 -6.79
N ILE A 70 -7.06 -6.90 -6.46
CA ILE A 70 -5.98 -6.75 -7.45
C ILE A 70 -5.89 -7.93 -8.44
N HIS A 71 -6.14 -9.15 -7.97
CA HIS A 71 -6.11 -10.35 -8.82
C HIS A 71 -7.20 -10.33 -9.90
N GLU A 72 -8.40 -9.89 -9.55
CA GLU A 72 -9.50 -9.73 -10.51
C GLU A 72 -9.25 -8.55 -11.45
N LEU A 73 -8.74 -7.43 -10.93
CA LEU A 73 -8.41 -6.26 -11.76
C LEU A 73 -7.40 -6.66 -12.85
N TYR A 74 -6.39 -7.44 -12.48
CA TYR A 74 -5.32 -7.84 -13.37
C TYR A 74 -5.66 -9.06 -14.21
N ALA A 75 -6.71 -9.81 -13.84
CA ALA A 75 -6.98 -11.15 -14.33
C ALA A 75 -5.73 -12.07 -14.23
N MET A 76 -5.01 -11.99 -13.12
CA MET A 76 -3.73 -12.68 -12.90
C MET A 76 -3.69 -13.34 -11.52
N LYS A 77 -3.07 -14.52 -11.45
CA LYS A 77 -2.89 -15.25 -10.19
C LYS A 77 -1.67 -14.83 -9.40
N ASN A 78 -0.61 -14.40 -10.09
CA ASN A 78 0.66 -14.07 -9.48
C ASN A 78 0.90 -12.57 -9.61
N ILE A 79 1.05 -11.91 -8.48
CA ILE A 79 1.28 -10.46 -8.41
C ILE A 79 2.49 -10.21 -7.52
N ARG A 80 3.28 -9.21 -7.88
CA ARG A 80 4.41 -8.76 -7.06
C ARG A 80 4.11 -7.38 -6.49
N LEU A 81 4.17 -7.27 -5.17
CA LEU A 81 4.11 -6.01 -4.44
C LEU A 81 5.54 -5.55 -4.13
N THR A 82 5.96 -4.44 -4.70
CA THR A 82 7.23 -3.79 -4.37
C THR A 82 6.98 -2.52 -3.57
N VAL A 83 7.61 -2.38 -2.41
CA VAL A 83 7.56 -1.17 -1.60
C VAL A 83 8.86 -0.39 -1.81
N LYS A 84 8.73 0.88 -2.19
CA LYS A 84 9.86 1.82 -2.37
C LYS A 84 9.64 3.08 -1.58
N ALA A 85 10.72 3.77 -1.22
CA ALA A 85 10.63 5.12 -0.66
C ALA A 85 11.37 6.13 -1.54
N HIS A 86 10.69 7.22 -1.87
CA HIS A 86 11.32 8.38 -2.49
C HIS A 86 11.50 9.46 -1.42
N SER A 87 12.75 9.77 -1.07
CA SER A 87 13.06 10.78 -0.07
C SER A 87 12.87 12.19 -0.63
N HIS A 88 12.23 13.05 0.15
CA HIS A 88 12.07 14.47 -0.16
C HIS A 88 12.90 15.33 0.80
N GLN A 89 12.79 16.65 0.67
CA GLN A 89 13.37 17.59 1.63
C GLN A 89 12.68 17.47 3.02
N LEU A 90 13.38 17.92 4.07
CA LEU A 90 12.83 18.09 5.43
C LEU A 90 12.26 16.81 6.06
N ASN A 91 12.99 15.70 5.96
CA ASN A 91 12.69 14.43 6.63
C ASN A 91 11.36 13.76 6.21
N THR A 92 10.82 14.15 5.05
CA THR A 92 9.64 13.52 4.46
C THR A 92 10.03 12.54 3.37
N ALA A 93 9.18 11.54 3.12
CA ALA A 93 9.32 10.64 2.00
C ALA A 93 7.93 10.28 1.44
N THR A 94 7.90 9.83 0.19
CA THR A 94 6.74 9.14 -0.38
C THR A 94 7.02 7.66 -0.35
N LEU A 95 6.14 6.89 0.28
CA LEU A 95 6.13 5.43 0.11
C LEU A 95 5.30 5.10 -1.13
N LEU A 96 5.85 4.24 -1.97
CA LEU A 96 5.23 3.74 -3.19
C LEU A 96 5.02 2.24 -3.02
N PHE A 97 3.76 1.83 -3.07
CA PHE A 97 3.33 0.44 -3.09
C PHE A 97 2.99 0.08 -4.52
N ILE A 98 3.88 -0.65 -5.17
CA ILE A 98 3.86 -0.91 -6.61
C ILE A 98 3.46 -2.36 -6.83
N PHE A 99 2.25 -2.57 -7.36
CA PHE A 99 1.76 -3.88 -7.75
C PHE A 99 2.07 -4.09 -9.23
N THR A 100 2.79 -5.17 -9.54
CA THR A 100 3.14 -5.57 -10.91
C THR A 100 2.62 -6.97 -11.18
N GLY A 101 1.98 -7.13 -12.33
CA GLY A 101 1.62 -8.43 -12.86
C GLY A 101 2.66 -8.86 -13.88
N HIS A 102 3.37 -9.95 -13.62
CA HIS A 102 4.20 -10.56 -14.65
C HIS A 102 3.28 -11.25 -15.66
N ILE A 103 3.48 -10.94 -16.94
CA ILE A 103 2.80 -11.63 -18.03
C ILE A 103 3.43 -13.02 -18.12
N ASP A 104 2.88 -13.98 -17.40
CA ASP A 104 2.99 -15.37 -17.86
C ASP A 104 2.02 -15.54 -19.03
N GLU A 105 2.50 -16.21 -20.08
CA GLU A 105 1.86 -16.30 -21.38
C GLU A 105 0.35 -16.63 -21.31
N GLN A 106 -0.42 -15.98 -22.19
CA GLN A 106 -1.87 -16.12 -22.41
C GLN A 106 -2.83 -15.42 -21.42
N ALA A 107 -2.56 -14.17 -21.05
CA ALA A 107 -3.67 -13.26 -20.71
C ALA A 107 -4.45 -12.87 -21.99
N LYS A 108 -5.25 -13.80 -22.52
CA LYS A 108 -6.34 -13.47 -23.44
C LYS A 108 -7.51 -12.89 -22.63
N ALA A 109 -8.15 -11.88 -23.23
CA ALA A 109 -9.32 -11.13 -22.78
C ALA A 109 -8.99 -9.86 -21.98
N GLU A 110 -9.46 -8.75 -22.56
CA GLU A 110 -9.95 -7.51 -21.94
C GLU A 110 -10.03 -7.58 -20.41
N ALA A 111 -8.90 -7.34 -19.74
CA ALA A 111 -8.91 -7.19 -18.30
C ALA A 111 -9.56 -5.84 -17.97
N PRO A 112 -10.40 -5.75 -16.91
CA PRO A 112 -10.96 -4.48 -16.45
C PRO A 112 -9.88 -3.39 -16.33
N PHE A 113 -8.66 -3.79 -15.96
CA PHE A 113 -7.47 -2.95 -15.98
C PHE A 113 -7.41 -1.92 -17.12
N VAL A 114 -7.55 -2.35 -18.38
CA VAL A 114 -7.36 -1.47 -19.55
C VAL A 114 -8.38 -0.33 -19.56
N ASP A 115 -9.63 -0.64 -19.23
CA ASP A 115 -10.72 0.33 -19.15
C ASP A 115 -10.48 1.38 -18.06
N TYR A 116 -9.85 0.99 -16.95
CA TYR A 116 -9.60 1.86 -15.81
C TYR A 116 -8.27 2.61 -15.87
N ILE A 117 -7.45 2.43 -16.92
CA ILE A 117 -6.28 3.29 -17.16
C ILE A 117 -6.73 4.74 -17.44
N SER A 118 -7.83 4.91 -18.19
CA SER A 118 -8.34 6.23 -18.60
C SER A 118 -9.56 6.70 -17.80
N LYS A 119 -10.12 5.84 -16.94
CA LYS A 119 -11.25 6.15 -16.05
C LYS A 119 -10.78 6.35 -14.61
N ASP A 120 -11.65 6.86 -13.76
CA ASP A 120 -11.38 6.89 -12.32
C ASP A 120 -11.37 5.46 -11.75
N ILE A 121 -10.19 5.00 -11.29
CA ILE A 121 -10.01 3.66 -10.73
C ILE A 121 -10.89 3.38 -9.51
N SER A 122 -11.30 4.41 -8.76
CA SER A 122 -12.20 4.23 -7.61
C SER A 122 -13.57 3.67 -8.00
N GLN A 123 -13.96 3.79 -9.27
CA GLN A 123 -15.21 3.25 -9.79
C GLN A 123 -15.13 1.75 -10.11
N TYR A 124 -13.95 1.13 -9.98
CA TYR A 124 -13.79 -0.31 -10.21
C TYR A 124 -14.50 -1.15 -9.15
N SER A 125 -14.32 -0.81 -7.88
CA SER A 125 -14.88 -1.55 -6.75
C SER A 125 -14.91 -0.70 -5.49
N THR A 126 -15.73 -1.08 -4.50
CA THR A 126 -15.74 -0.43 -3.17
C THR A 126 -14.37 -0.52 -2.50
N GLN A 127 -13.67 -1.64 -2.66
CA GLN A 127 -12.30 -1.81 -2.16
C GLN A 127 -11.38 -0.76 -2.79
N MET A 128 -11.45 -0.55 -4.10
CA MET A 128 -10.60 0.42 -4.77
C MET A 128 -10.94 1.87 -4.43
N ALA A 129 -12.23 2.17 -4.23
CA ALA A 129 -12.66 3.46 -3.69
C ALA A 129 -12.02 3.73 -2.31
N MET A 130 -12.04 2.74 -1.42
CA MET A 130 -11.39 2.82 -0.11
C MET A 130 -9.88 3.03 -0.22
N VAL A 131 -9.20 2.32 -1.14
CA VAL A 131 -7.76 2.54 -1.38
C VAL A 131 -7.50 3.98 -1.78
N LYS A 132 -8.25 4.50 -2.75
CA LYS A 132 -8.07 5.89 -3.22
C LYS A 132 -8.32 6.89 -2.09
N GLU A 133 -9.38 6.70 -1.31
CA GLU A 133 -9.72 7.56 -0.17
C GLU A 133 -8.59 7.57 0.88
N VAL A 134 -8.08 6.39 1.27
CA VAL A 134 -6.99 6.29 2.25
C VAL A 134 -5.70 6.91 1.71
N CYS A 135 -5.34 6.67 0.44
CA CYS A 135 -4.15 7.29 -0.16
C CYS A 135 -4.27 8.81 -0.18
N GLN A 136 -5.42 9.36 -0.57
CA GLN A 136 -5.68 10.81 -0.58
C GLN A 136 -5.63 11.40 0.83
N LEU A 137 -6.23 10.72 1.81
CA LEU A 137 -6.19 11.10 3.21
C LEU A 137 -4.73 11.17 3.73
N MET A 138 -3.88 10.26 3.24
CA MET A 138 -2.44 10.22 3.51
C MET A 138 -1.60 11.05 2.53
N LYS A 139 -2.21 12.04 1.86
CA LYS A 139 -1.57 13.01 0.95
C LYS A 139 -0.81 12.37 -0.21
N GLY A 140 -1.33 11.27 -0.75
CA GLY A 140 -0.89 10.65 -1.98
C GLY A 140 -2.06 10.34 -2.90
N ASP A 141 -1.88 9.34 -3.78
CA ASP A 141 -2.88 8.97 -4.79
C ASP A 141 -2.65 7.54 -5.29
N VAL A 142 -3.57 7.03 -6.10
CA VAL A 142 -3.47 5.71 -6.76
C VAL A 142 -3.53 5.89 -8.27
N SER A 143 -2.61 5.25 -8.99
CA SER A 143 -2.55 5.28 -10.45
C SER A 143 -2.40 3.90 -11.06
N LEU A 144 -2.87 3.76 -12.30
CA LEU A 144 -2.67 2.59 -13.17
C LEU A 144 -1.82 2.98 -14.37
N GLY A 145 -1.06 2.02 -14.88
CA GLY A 145 -0.33 2.18 -16.12
C GLY A 145 0.16 0.86 -16.69
N VAL A 146 0.79 0.93 -17.85
CA VAL A 146 1.49 -0.21 -18.45
C VAL A 146 2.93 0.22 -18.65
N THR A 147 3.88 -0.63 -18.25
CA THR A 147 5.31 -0.35 -18.49
C THR A 147 5.64 -0.49 -19.98
N ASN A 148 6.82 -0.03 -20.40
CA ASN A 148 7.30 -0.25 -21.76
C ASN A 148 7.46 -1.75 -22.11
N SER A 149 7.64 -2.60 -21.10
CA SER A 149 7.66 -4.07 -21.23
C SER A 149 6.26 -4.70 -21.35
N GLY A 150 5.19 -3.91 -21.26
CA GLY A 150 3.80 -4.39 -21.32
C GLY A 150 3.23 -4.83 -19.97
N GLU A 151 3.99 -4.71 -18.88
CA GLU A 151 3.55 -5.15 -17.55
C GLU A 151 2.51 -4.19 -16.99
N LYS A 152 1.43 -4.76 -16.44
CA LYS A 152 0.41 -3.99 -15.71
C LYS A 152 1.02 -3.48 -14.41
N ILE A 153 0.89 -2.18 -14.15
CA ILE A 153 1.36 -1.54 -12.92
C ILE A 153 0.24 -0.74 -12.26
N LEU A 154 0.10 -0.91 -10.95
CA LEU A 154 -0.69 -0.08 -10.07
C LEU A 154 0.27 0.50 -9.05
N THR A 155 0.25 1.82 -8.87
CA THR A 155 1.05 2.48 -7.85
C THR A 155 0.11 3.16 -6.87
N ALA A 156 0.13 2.73 -5.61
CA ALA A 156 -0.47 3.45 -4.50
C ALA A 156 0.63 4.23 -3.77
N ALA A 157 0.46 5.54 -3.64
CA ALA A 157 1.44 6.44 -3.03
C ALA A 157 0.86 7.06 -1.76
N ILE A 158 1.70 7.20 -0.73
CA ILE A 158 1.36 7.93 0.51
C ILE A 158 2.55 8.77 0.96
N LYS A 159 2.29 9.91 1.62
CA LYS A 159 3.34 10.73 2.22
C LYS A 159 3.57 10.31 3.66
N ILE A 160 4.84 10.15 4.04
CA ILE A 160 5.26 9.80 5.40
C ILE A 160 6.33 10.77 5.91
N ILE A 161 6.52 10.76 7.22
CA ILE A 161 7.65 11.42 7.89
C ILE A 161 8.57 10.30 8.36
N LYS A 162 9.87 10.43 8.11
CA LYS A 162 10.85 9.46 8.63
C LYS A 162 10.98 9.67 10.13
N THR A 163 10.97 8.59 10.90
CA THR A 163 11.13 8.66 12.35
C THR A 163 12.53 9.16 12.70
N THR A 164 12.64 10.06 13.68
CA THR A 164 13.95 10.49 14.20
C THR A 164 14.52 9.43 15.15
N ASN A 165 15.84 9.46 15.38
CA ASN A 165 16.47 8.53 16.33
C ASN A 165 15.85 8.60 17.74
N GLU A 166 15.55 9.81 18.22
CA GLU A 166 14.91 10.00 19.54
C GLU A 166 13.53 9.32 19.60
N GLN A 167 12.70 9.54 18.59
CA GLN A 167 11.37 8.92 18.51
C GLN A 167 11.46 7.38 18.42
N GLN A 168 12.46 6.87 17.69
CA GLN A 168 12.69 5.43 17.58
C GLN A 168 13.13 4.81 18.91
N LEU A 169 13.94 5.52 19.71
CA LEU A 169 14.35 5.08 21.04
C LEU A 169 13.16 5.04 22.00
N THR A 170 12.32 6.07 21.99
CA THR A 170 11.08 6.10 22.79
C THR A 170 10.16 4.94 22.43
N TYR A 171 9.90 4.72 21.13
CA TYR A 171 9.07 3.60 20.68
C TYR A 171 9.59 2.25 21.17
N GLN A 172 10.90 2.02 21.06
CA GLN A 172 11.49 0.76 21.50
C GLN A 172 11.36 0.57 23.02
N ALA A 173 11.61 1.61 23.81
CA ALA A 173 11.44 1.55 25.25
C ALA A 173 9.98 1.18 25.63
N ASP A 174 9.00 1.84 25.01
CA ASP A 174 7.58 1.56 25.25
C ASP A 174 7.20 0.11 24.91
N VAL A 175 7.76 -0.46 23.84
CA VAL A 175 7.52 -1.85 23.42
C VAL A 175 8.16 -2.87 24.37
N PHE A 176 9.34 -2.58 24.92
CA PHE A 176 10.00 -3.48 25.88
C PHE A 176 9.33 -3.51 27.25
N ASP A 177 8.67 -2.41 27.65
CA ASP A 177 8.00 -2.28 28.94
C ASP A 177 6.53 -2.76 28.92
N SER A 178 6.01 -3.19 27.76
CA SER A 178 4.61 -3.66 27.55
C SER A 178 4.48 -5.18 27.52
#